data_AF-Q9ANP6-F1
#
_entry.id   AF-Q9ANP6-F1
#
_cell.length_a   1.000
_cell.length_b   1.000
_cell.length_c   1.000
_cell.angle_alpha   90.00
_cell.angle_beta   90.00
_cell.angle_gamma   90.00
#
_symmetry.space_group_name_H-M   'P 1'
#
loop_
_entity.id
_entity.type
_entity.pdbx_description
1 polymer ?
#
loop_
_entity_poly.entity_id
_entity_poly.type
_entity_poly.pdbx_seq_one_letter_code
_entity_poly.pdbx_strand_id
1 'polypeptide(L)'
;MPAVQINTGKNCHLDAAMIGGAYRRLPLLSGGILFIENVGNLICPAAFDLGEACKIVVFSITEGEDKPLKCPDMFAASSLVVINKIDLAPLLEFDLEKTIERAGLANSDSSLSGFSA
;
A
#
# COMPACT_ATOMS: atom_id res chain seq x y z
N MET A 1 20.77 2.65 3.43
CA MET A 1 20.03 2.76 2.15
C MET A 1 19.72 4.23 1.91
N PRO A 2 20.02 4.82 0.74
CA PRO A 2 19.68 6.21 0.46
C PRO A 2 18.16 6.38 0.39
N ALA A 3 17.64 7.49 0.92
CA ALA A 3 16.23 7.84 0.87
C ALA A 3 16.07 9.32 0.54
N VAL A 4 15.02 9.64 -0.22
CA VAL A 4 14.68 11.00 -0.60
C VAL A 4 13.25 11.26 -0.17
N GLN A 5 13.06 12.18 0.78
CA GLN A 5 11.73 12.61 1.19
C GLN A 5 11.10 13.50 0.13
N ILE A 6 9.81 13.28 -0.12
CA ILE A 6 8.95 14.14 -0.94
C ILE A 6 7.93 14.80 -0.01
N ASN A 7 8.02 16.12 0.14
CA ASN A 7 7.01 16.88 0.87
C ASN A 7 5.87 17.20 -0.10
N THR A 8 4.73 16.51 0.05
CA THR A 8 3.55 16.67 -0.82
C THR A 8 2.74 17.94 -0.53
N GLY A 9 3.12 18.68 0.52
CA GLY A 9 2.38 19.87 0.97
C GLY A 9 0.98 19.50 1.43
N LYS A 10 -0.03 19.90 0.65
CA LYS A 10 -1.45 19.60 0.92
C LYS A 10 -1.99 18.41 0.11
N ASN A 11 -1.18 17.81 -0.76
CA ASN A 11 -1.63 16.71 -1.59
C ASN A 11 -1.72 15.42 -0.76
N CYS A 12 -2.83 14.69 -0.95
CA CYS A 12 -3.13 13.41 -0.28
C CYS A 12 -2.52 12.18 -0.98
N HIS A 13 -1.66 12.39 -1.99
CA HIS A 13 -1.03 11.35 -2.80
C HIS A 13 0.30 11.86 -3.39
N LEU A 14 1.12 10.94 -3.85
CA LEU A 14 2.22 11.19 -4.79
C LEU A 14 1.72 11.06 -6.23
N ASP A 15 2.36 11.79 -7.15
CA ASP A 15 2.18 11.63 -8.60
C ASP A 15 3.52 11.29 -9.29
N ALA A 16 3.45 10.85 -10.55
CA ALA A 16 4.63 10.46 -11.33
C ALA A 16 5.66 11.60 -11.50
N ALA A 17 5.23 12.87 -11.54
CA ALA A 17 6.15 14.00 -11.67
C ALA A 17 6.98 14.20 -10.40
N MET A 18 6.36 14.06 -9.23
CA MET A 18 7.04 14.06 -7.94
C MET A 18 8.07 12.93 -7.84
N ILE A 19 7.68 11.71 -8.24
CA ILE A 19 8.60 10.56 -8.27
C ILE A 19 9.77 10.80 -9.20
N GLY A 20 9.53 11.27 -10.43
CA GLY A 20 10.60 11.57 -11.39
C GLY A 20 11.58 12.63 -10.86
N GLY A 21 11.08 13.64 -10.13
CA GLY A 21 11.89 14.64 -9.45
C GLY A 21 12.76 14.05 -8.34
N ALA A 22 12.20 13.17 -7.50
CA ALA A 22 12.93 12.51 -6.43
C ALA A 22 13.95 11.49 -6.96
N TYR A 23 13.60 10.74 -8.00
CA TYR A 23 14.46 9.73 -8.62
C TYR A 23 15.78 10.32 -9.12
N ARG A 24 15.74 11.50 -9.76
CA ARG A 24 16.95 12.20 -10.24
C ARG A 24 17.91 12.64 -9.12
N ARG A 25 17.45 12.67 -7.86
CA ARG A 25 18.27 13.02 -6.70
C ARG A 25 18.90 11.79 -6.03
N LEU A 26 18.46 10.58 -6.39
CA LEU A 26 19.06 9.35 -5.91
C LEU A 26 20.33 9.04 -6.71
N PRO A 27 21.31 8.33 -6.11
CA PRO A 27 22.40 7.73 -6.87
C PRO A 27 21.85 6.85 -7.99
N LEU A 28 22.53 6.82 -9.14
CA LEU A 28 22.17 5.94 -10.25
C LEU A 28 22.09 4.49 -9.76
N LEU A 29 20.92 3.88 -9.93
CA LEU A 29 20.70 2.48 -9.61
C LEU A 29 21.32 1.62 -10.73
N SER A 30 22.33 0.83 -10.37
CA SER A 30 22.91 -0.22 -11.23
C SER A 30 22.25 -1.56 -10.93
N GLY A 31 20.91 -1.58 -11.01
CA GLY A 31 20.06 -2.67 -10.52
C GLY A 31 19.63 -2.47 -9.06
N GLY A 32 18.63 -3.25 -8.65
CA GLY A 32 18.04 -3.20 -7.30
C GLY A 32 16.53 -2.92 -7.32
N ILE A 33 15.99 -2.55 -6.16
CA ILE A 33 14.57 -2.25 -5.95
C ILE A 33 14.45 -0.81 -5.46
N LEU A 34 13.53 -0.06 -6.06
CA LEU A 34 13.10 1.25 -5.57
C LEU A 34 11.80 1.07 -4.80
N PHE A 35 11.81 1.39 -3.50
CA PHE A 35 10.59 1.48 -2.71
C PHE A 35 10.05 2.90 -2.77
N ILE A 36 8.75 3.01 -3.06
CA ILE A 36 8.00 4.27 -3.03
C ILE A 36 6.96 4.15 -1.91
N GLU A 37 7.18 4.86 -0.80
CA GLU A 37 6.20 4.98 0.28
C GLU A 37 5.27 6.16 -0.03
N ASN A 38 4.00 5.88 -0.27
CA ASN A 38 3.01 6.91 -0.57
C ASN A 38 2.50 7.60 0.70
N VAL A 39 1.71 8.66 0.53
CA VAL A 39 0.97 9.29 1.63
C VAL A 39 0.00 8.26 2.21
N GLY A 40 -0.11 8.19 3.55
CA GLY A 40 -1.01 7.28 4.28
C GLY A 40 -2.49 7.55 4.02
N ASN A 41 -2.98 7.17 2.85
CA ASN A 41 -4.32 7.40 2.36
C ASN A 41 -4.74 6.24 1.43
N LEU A 42 -5.93 5.68 1.63
CA LEU A 42 -6.44 4.54 0.85
C LEU A 42 -7.49 4.94 -0.19
N ILE A 43 -7.63 6.23 -0.45
CA ILE A 43 -8.59 6.79 -1.42
C ILE A 43 -7.83 7.45 -2.56
N CYS A 44 -7.13 8.57 -2.29
CA CYS A 44 -6.47 9.35 -3.34
C CYS A 44 -5.47 8.52 -4.16
N PRO A 45 -4.56 7.73 -3.56
CA PRO A 45 -3.47 7.13 -4.33
C PRO A 45 -3.89 5.99 -5.27
N ALA A 46 -5.13 5.49 -5.18
CA ALA A 46 -5.65 4.46 -6.09
C ALA A 46 -5.74 4.96 -7.54
N ALA A 47 -5.99 6.26 -7.73
CA ALA A 47 -6.18 6.88 -9.04
C ALA A 47 -4.87 7.33 -9.73
N PHE A 48 -3.70 7.10 -9.11
CA PHE A 48 -2.42 7.61 -9.61
C PHE A 48 -1.45 6.46 -9.86
N ASP A 49 -1.07 6.34 -11.13
CA ASP A 49 0.07 5.55 -11.57
C ASP A 49 1.34 6.39 -11.41
N LEU A 50 2.33 5.86 -10.70
CA LEU A 50 3.62 6.51 -10.47
C LEU A 50 4.71 5.96 -11.40
N GLY A 51 4.39 4.98 -12.25
CA GLY A 51 5.32 4.18 -13.02
C GLY A 51 5.90 3.00 -12.23
N GLU A 52 5.26 2.61 -11.13
CA GLU A 52 5.68 1.44 -10.35
C GLU A 52 5.39 0.12 -11.08
N ALA A 53 6.25 -0.87 -10.90
CA ALA A 53 6.01 -2.21 -11.43
C ALA A 53 4.98 -3.01 -10.61
N CYS A 54 4.76 -2.63 -9.35
CA CYS A 54 3.86 -3.30 -8.41
C CYS A 54 3.37 -2.29 -7.38
N LYS A 55 2.05 -2.21 -7.20
CA LYS A 55 1.40 -1.42 -6.14
C LYS A 55 1.02 -2.34 -5.00
N ILE A 56 1.50 -2.06 -3.80
CA ILE A 56 1.24 -2.87 -2.60
C ILE A 56 0.39 -2.05 -1.65
N VAL A 57 -0.75 -2.60 -1.21
CA VAL A 57 -1.53 -2.00 -0.13
C VAL A 57 -1.16 -2.68 1.19
N VAL A 58 -0.88 -1.87 2.21
CA VAL A 58 -0.62 -2.33 3.57
C VAL A 58 -1.68 -1.71 4.46
N PHE A 59 -2.41 -2.54 5.20
CA PHE A 59 -3.32 -2.07 6.24
C PHE A 59 -3.20 -2.95 7.48
N SER A 60 -3.47 -2.39 8.64
CA SER A 60 -3.35 -3.09 9.92
C SER A 60 -4.70 -3.66 10.37
N ILE A 61 -4.68 -4.77 11.11
CA ILE A 61 -5.91 -5.33 11.70
C ILE A 61 -6.63 -4.35 12.64
N THR A 62 -5.90 -3.37 13.21
CA THR A 62 -6.44 -2.28 14.02
C THR A 62 -7.34 -1.31 13.25
N GLU A 63 -7.33 -1.36 11.91
CA GLU A 63 -8.17 -0.52 11.05
C GLU A 63 -9.54 -1.13 10.75
N GLY A 64 -9.76 -2.39 11.18
CA GLY A 64 -11.00 -3.13 11.00
C GLY A 64 -11.02 -3.98 9.73
N GLU A 65 -11.72 -5.11 9.81
CA GLU A 65 -11.85 -6.10 8.73
C GLU A 65 -12.65 -5.59 7.51
N ASP A 66 -13.40 -4.49 7.65
CA ASP A 66 -14.24 -3.93 6.60
C ASP A 66 -13.51 -2.93 5.69
N LYS A 67 -12.22 -2.69 5.98
CA LYS A 67 -11.37 -1.77 5.22
C LYS A 67 -11.33 -2.06 3.71
N PRO A 68 -11.22 -3.32 3.24
CA PRO A 68 -11.24 -3.62 1.81
C PRO A 68 -12.54 -3.19 1.12
N LEU A 69 -13.68 -3.37 1.79
CA LEU A 69 -14.99 -2.99 1.24
C LEU A 69 -15.21 -1.48 1.22
N LYS A 70 -14.60 -0.75 2.17
CA LYS A 70 -14.69 0.72 2.26
C LYS A 70 -13.77 1.45 1.28
N CYS A 71 -12.70 0.80 0.82
CA CYS A 71 -11.71 1.40 -0.07
C CYS A 71 -11.45 0.53 -1.32
N PRO A 72 -12.49 0.06 -2.03
CA PRO A 72 -12.36 -1.02 -3.02
C PRO A 72 -11.37 -0.68 -4.13
N ASP A 73 -11.31 0.56 -4.58
CA ASP A 73 -10.42 1.00 -5.66
C ASP A 73 -8.93 0.80 -5.32
N MET A 74 -8.53 1.03 -4.07
CA MET A 74 -7.14 0.82 -3.65
C MET A 74 -6.77 -0.66 -3.65
N PHE A 75 -7.69 -1.50 -3.18
CA PHE A 75 -7.46 -2.94 -3.14
C PHE A 75 -7.43 -3.48 -4.57
N ALA A 76 -8.37 -3.08 -5.43
CA ALA A 76 -8.40 -3.44 -6.85
C ALA A 76 -7.15 -3.00 -7.62
N ALA A 77 -6.61 -1.81 -7.32
CA ALA A 77 -5.40 -1.29 -7.97
C ALA A 77 -4.10 -1.95 -7.48
N SER A 78 -4.12 -2.66 -6.36
CA SER A 78 -2.93 -3.31 -5.79
C SER A 78 -2.65 -4.67 -6.46
N SER A 79 -1.40 -5.12 -6.47
CA SER A 79 -1.02 -6.48 -6.89
C SER A 79 -0.79 -7.42 -5.70
N LEU A 80 -0.60 -6.82 -4.52
CA LEU A 80 -0.36 -7.49 -3.25
C LEU A 80 -1.05 -6.72 -2.13
N VAL A 81 -1.77 -7.46 -1.30
CA VAL A 81 -2.36 -6.95 -0.05
C VAL A 81 -1.57 -7.54 1.11
N VAL A 82 -1.09 -6.65 1.97
CA VAL A 82 -0.41 -7.00 3.23
C VAL A 82 -1.33 -6.65 4.39
N ILE A 83 -1.72 -7.69 5.15
CA ILE A 83 -2.44 -7.54 6.41
C ILE A 83 -1.39 -7.50 7.53
N ASN A 84 -1.25 -6.33 8.15
CA ASN A 84 -0.20 -6.06 9.15
C ASN A 84 -0.72 -6.14 10.58
N LYS A 85 0.20 -6.28 11.54
CA LYS A 85 -0.04 -6.33 12.99
C LYS A 85 -0.90 -7.51 13.43
N ILE A 86 -0.78 -8.65 12.74
CA ILE A 86 -1.54 -9.87 13.06
C ILE A 86 -1.25 -10.42 14.46
N ASP A 87 -0.10 -10.05 15.05
CA ASP A 87 0.27 -10.32 16.44
C ASP A 87 -0.72 -9.73 17.45
N LEU A 88 -1.46 -8.68 17.08
CA LEU A 88 -2.49 -8.07 17.93
C LEU A 88 -3.83 -8.80 17.85
N ALA A 89 -3.98 -9.84 17.01
CA ALA A 89 -5.24 -10.56 16.86
C ALA A 89 -5.80 -11.13 18.18
N PRO A 90 -4.98 -11.66 19.12
CA PRO A 90 -5.50 -12.12 20.42
C PRO A 90 -6.08 -11.00 21.30
N LEU A 91 -5.79 -9.73 20.99
CA LEU A 91 -6.22 -8.56 21.76
C LEU A 91 -7.43 -7.85 21.12
N LEU A 92 -7.87 -8.30 19.94
CA LEU A 92 -8.90 -7.64 19.14
C LEU A 92 -9.98 -8.65 18.75
N GLU A 93 -11.22 -8.17 18.61
CA GLU A 93 -12.27 -8.93 17.91
C GLU A 93 -12.02 -8.82 16.41
N PHE A 94 -11.09 -9.64 15.90
CA PHE A 94 -10.65 -9.63 14.50
C PHE A 94 -10.64 -11.04 13.91
N ASP A 95 -11.24 -11.17 12.74
CA ASP A 95 -11.36 -12.36 11.92
C ASP A 95 -10.52 -12.19 10.65
N LEU A 96 -9.39 -12.90 10.63
CA LEU A 96 -8.44 -12.86 9.52
C LEU A 96 -9.04 -13.46 8.25
N GLU A 97 -9.84 -14.54 8.37
CA GLU A 97 -10.44 -15.22 7.21
C GLU A 97 -11.45 -14.31 6.51
N LYS A 98 -12.33 -13.64 7.27
CA LYS A 98 -13.26 -12.63 6.70
C LYS A 98 -12.53 -11.49 6.03
N THR A 99 -11.40 -11.06 6.60
CA THR A 99 -10.60 -9.98 6.02
C THR A 99 -9.98 -10.39 4.68
N ILE A 100 -9.46 -11.62 4.60
CA ILE A 100 -8.91 -12.21 3.37
C ILE A 100 -10.01 -12.34 2.30
N GLU A 101 -11.19 -12.84 2.67
CA GLU A 101 -12.34 -12.96 1.75
C GLU A 101 -12.72 -11.59 1.17
N ARG A 102 -12.87 -10.57 2.02
CA ARG A 102 -13.22 -9.20 1.60
C ARG A 102 -12.15 -8.57 0.71
N ALA A 103 -10.88 -8.82 1.00
CA ALA A 103 -9.78 -8.36 0.14
C ALA A 103 -9.80 -9.04 -1.23
N GLY A 104 -10.06 -10.36 -1.28
CA GLY A 104 -10.22 -11.10 -2.53
C GLY A 104 -11.42 -10.66 -3.36
N LEU A 105 -12.54 -10.28 -2.72
CA LEU A 105 -13.70 -9.71 -3.42
C LEU A 105 -13.39 -8.34 -4.06
N ALA A 106 -12.55 -7.53 -3.43
CA ALA A 106 -12.11 -6.25 -3.98
C ALA A 106 -11.01 -6.42 -5.04
N ASN A 107 -10.31 -7.55 -5.06
CA ASN A 107 -9.24 -7.83 -6.00
C ASN A 107 -9.03 -9.34 -6.26
N SER A 108 -9.56 -9.82 -7.38
CA SER A 108 -9.48 -11.24 -7.77
C SER A 108 -8.10 -11.70 -8.26
N ASP A 109 -7.21 -10.77 -8.61
CA ASP A 109 -5.89 -11.08 -9.20
C ASP A 109 -4.73 -10.89 -8.20
N SER A 110 -5.02 -10.50 -6.95
CA SER A 110 -3.98 -10.25 -5.94
C SER A 110 -3.45 -11.52 -5.26
N SER A 111 -2.15 -11.49 -4.97
CA SER A 111 -1.58 -12.38 -3.95
C SER A 111 -1.82 -11.79 -2.56
N LEU A 112 -2.27 -12.61 -1.60
CA LEU A 112 -2.57 -12.19 -0.22
C LEU A 112 -1.50 -12.73 0.73
N SER A 113 -0.99 -11.89 1.62
CA SER A 113 0.02 -12.28 2.60
C SER A 113 -0.17 -11.57 3.94
N GLY A 114 -0.16 -12.35 5.03
CA GLY A 114 -0.19 -11.84 6.40
C GLY A 114 1.23 -11.67 6.93
N PHE A 115 1.50 -10.53 7.55
CA PHE A 115 2.83 -10.23 8.10
C PHE A 115 2.73 -9.58 9.50
N SER A 116 3.69 -9.89 10.36
CA SER A 116 3.96 -9.22 11.64
C SER A 116 5.43 -8.82 11.65
N ALA A 117 5.75 -7.69 12.29
CA ALA A 117 7.08 -7.08 12.31
C ALA A 117 7.85 -7.43 13.59
#